data_AF-A0A3Q4H7R7-F1
#
_entry.id   AF-A0A3Q4H7R7-F1
#
_cell.length_a   1.000
_cell.length_b   1.000
_cell.length_c   1.000
_cell.angle_alpha   90.00
_cell.angle_beta   90.00
_cell.angle_gamma   90.00
#
_symmetry.space_group_name_H-M   'P 1'
#
loop_
_entity.id
_entity.type
_entity.pdbx_description
1 polymer ?
#
loop_
_entity_poly.entity_id
_entity_poly.type
_entity_poly.pdbx_seq_one_letter_code
_entity_poly.pdbx_strand_id
1 'polypeptide(L)'
;LNALMEMFGHLNFTVLGFPCNQFGLQSPEVNHEMLNILKYVRPGGGFMPKFPVFSKVEVNGLNEDPLFTFLKESLPFVNPVIGDIKKFYWSPIKVNDIRWNFEKFLITANGMPFKSLMIVVVILTAFAGTANIDGENDCPVHSFL
;
A
#
# COMPACT_ATOMS: atom_id res chain seq x y z
N LEU A 1 4.30 -4.62 10.51
CA LEU A 1 5.45 -4.70 9.58
C LEU A 1 6.78 -4.48 10.29
N ASN A 2 6.96 -3.42 11.09
CA ASN A 2 8.19 -3.27 11.91
C ASN A 2 8.53 -4.51 12.74
N ALA A 3 7.57 -5.07 13.49
CA ALA A 3 7.76 -6.33 14.22
C ALA A 3 8.16 -7.52 13.32
N LEU A 4 7.72 -7.54 12.06
CA LEU A 4 8.10 -8.59 11.11
C LEU A 4 9.56 -8.41 10.62
N MET A 5 10.00 -7.17 10.40
CA MET A 5 11.41 -6.86 10.15
C MET A 5 12.31 -7.14 11.35
N GLU A 6 11.82 -6.91 12.58
CA GLU A 6 12.55 -7.24 13.81
C GLU A 6 12.70 -8.77 13.97
N MET A 7 11.62 -9.53 13.73
CA MET A 7 11.62 -10.99 13.86
C MET A 7 12.38 -11.71 12.74
N PHE A 8 12.26 -11.26 11.49
CA PHE A 8 12.76 -12.01 10.31
C PHE A 8 13.85 -11.28 9.52
N GLY A 9 14.12 -9.99 9.76
CA GLY A 9 15.06 -9.20 8.95
C GLY A 9 16.50 -9.71 8.92
N HIS A 10 16.88 -10.55 9.89
CA HIS A 10 18.18 -11.22 9.94
C HIS A 10 18.25 -12.51 9.08
N LEU A 11 17.13 -12.98 8.53
CA LEU A 11 16.98 -14.22 7.75
C LEU A 11 16.85 -13.96 6.24
N ASN A 12 17.54 -12.93 5.73
CA ASN A 12 17.42 -12.45 4.34
C ASN A 12 15.99 -12.07 3.92
N PHE A 13 15.12 -11.76 4.89
CA PHE A 13 13.78 -11.25 4.65
C PHE A 13 13.79 -9.72 4.66
N THR A 14 13.11 -9.10 3.69
CA THR A 14 12.92 -7.64 3.66
C THR A 14 11.48 -7.29 3.31
N VAL A 15 10.96 -6.24 3.94
CA VAL A 15 9.72 -5.59 3.53
C VAL A 15 10.10 -4.45 2.60
N LEU A 16 9.41 -4.33 1.47
CA LEU A 16 9.50 -3.17 0.59
C LEU A 16 8.18 -2.41 0.68
N GLY A 17 8.24 -1.10 0.91
CA GLY A 17 7.08 -0.23 1.05
C GLY A 17 6.86 0.66 -0.17
N PHE A 18 5.76 0.46 -0.89
CA PHE A 18 5.40 1.27 -2.06
C PHE A 18 4.15 2.12 -1.76
N PRO A 19 4.27 3.45 -1.62
CA PRO A 19 3.12 4.34 -1.53
C PRO A 19 2.36 4.38 -2.86
N CYS A 20 1.04 4.49 -2.81
CA CYS A 20 0.16 4.55 -3.99
C CYS A 20 -1.10 5.35 -3.63
N ASN A 21 -1.59 6.20 -4.54
CA ASN A 21 -2.79 7.03 -4.31
C ASN A 21 -4.05 6.51 -5.02
N GLN A 22 -3.96 5.40 -5.76
CA GLN A 22 -5.03 4.97 -6.67
C GLN A 22 -6.28 4.44 -5.95
N PHE A 23 -6.20 4.11 -4.66
CA PHE A 23 -7.29 3.54 -3.87
C PHE A 23 -7.84 4.57 -2.88
N GLY A 24 -9.00 5.15 -3.20
CA GLY A 24 -9.70 6.10 -2.33
C GLY A 24 -8.95 7.41 -2.04
N LEU A 25 -7.94 7.75 -2.84
CA LEU A 25 -7.07 8.94 -2.68
C LEU A 25 -6.43 9.05 -1.28
N GLN A 26 -6.08 7.91 -0.66
CA GLN A 26 -5.56 7.86 0.72
C GLN A 26 -4.09 8.26 0.86
N SER A 27 -3.36 8.50 -0.23
CA SER A 27 -1.95 8.91 -0.25
C SER A 27 -1.78 10.21 -1.08
N PRO A 28 -2.44 11.32 -0.70
CA PRO A 28 -2.36 12.59 -1.42
C PRO A 28 -0.98 13.25 -1.31
N GLU A 29 -0.20 12.92 -0.28
CA GLU A 29 1.08 13.54 0.06
C GLU A 29 2.15 13.45 -1.03
N VAL A 30 3.11 14.37 -1.01
CA VAL A 30 4.29 14.28 -1.87
C VAL A 30 5.36 13.39 -1.23
N ASN A 31 6.24 12.80 -2.06
CA ASN A 31 7.19 11.74 -1.64
C ASN A 31 8.02 12.08 -0.39
N HIS A 32 8.35 13.35 -0.16
CA HIS A 32 9.16 13.78 0.99
C HIS A 32 8.35 13.94 2.29
N GLU A 33 7.02 14.06 2.22
CA GLU A 33 6.13 14.18 3.39
C GLU A 33 5.78 12.82 4.00
N MET A 34 5.82 11.74 3.21
CA MET A 34 5.40 10.39 3.63
C MET A 34 6.01 9.95 4.98
N LEU A 35 7.32 10.15 5.18
CA LEU A 35 7.99 9.81 6.44
C LEU A 35 7.55 10.70 7.61
N ASN A 36 7.21 11.97 7.36
CA ASN A 36 6.67 12.87 8.37
C ASN A 36 5.23 12.49 8.74
N ILE A 37 4.39 12.12 7.77
CA ILE A 37 3.02 11.64 8.03
C ILE A 37 3.04 10.37 8.88
N LEU A 38 3.90 9.39 8.51
CA LEU A 38 4.07 8.18 9.32
C LEU A 38 4.52 8.48 10.75
N LYS A 39 5.44 9.43 10.94
CA LYS A 39 6.06 9.78 12.23
C LYS A 39 5.19 10.64 13.13
N TYR A 40 4.46 11.60 12.57
CA TYR A 40 3.74 12.64 13.32
C TYR A 40 2.22 12.52 13.25
N VAL A 41 1.65 11.98 12.17
CA VAL A 41 0.20 12.00 11.91
C VAL A 41 -0.43 10.62 12.09
N ARG A 42 -0.02 9.62 11.29
CA ARG A 42 -0.54 8.25 11.34
C ARG A 42 0.48 7.27 10.74
N PRO A 43 1.04 6.30 11.51
CA PRO A 43 0.70 5.95 12.88
C PRO A 43 0.95 7.03 13.94
N GLY A 44 1.83 8.00 13.68
CA GLY A 44 2.18 9.03 14.65
C GLY A 44 3.07 8.51 15.77
N GLY A 45 3.16 9.24 16.88
CA GLY A 45 3.88 8.80 18.09
C GLY A 45 5.39 8.57 17.90
N GLY A 46 6.01 9.16 16.87
CA GLY A 46 7.41 8.93 16.53
C GLY A 46 7.67 7.65 15.73
N PHE A 47 6.63 7.01 15.18
CA PHE A 47 6.77 5.80 14.37
C PHE A 47 7.71 6.03 13.17
N MET A 48 8.71 5.16 13.03
CA MET A 48 9.59 5.12 11.85
C MET A 48 9.56 3.72 11.23
N PRO A 49 9.41 3.59 9.90
CA PRO A 49 9.45 2.29 9.23
C PRO A 49 10.84 1.68 9.36
N LYS A 50 10.92 0.40 9.76
CA LYS A 50 12.18 -0.38 9.84
C LYS A 50 12.53 -1.08 8.51
N PHE A 51 12.11 -0.49 7.39
CA PHE A 51 12.20 -1.03 6.04
C PHE A 51 12.24 0.11 5.02
N PRO A 52 12.79 -0.11 3.82
CA PRO A 52 12.79 0.91 2.76
C PRO A 52 11.35 1.26 2.32
N VAL A 53 11.08 2.56 2.26
CA VAL A 53 9.89 3.12 1.63
C VAL A 53 10.35 3.86 0.37
N PHE A 54 9.77 3.50 -0.76
CA PHE A 54 10.10 4.04 -2.07
C PHE A 54 9.27 5.30 -2.37
N SER A 55 9.55 5.94 -3.51
CA SER A 55 8.65 6.97 -4.08
C SER A 55 7.26 6.41 -4.34
N LYS A 56 6.25 7.28 -4.32
CA LYS A 56 4.88 6.95 -4.74
C LYS A 56 4.87 6.47 -6.18
N VAL A 57 4.17 5.37 -6.42
CA VAL A 57 4.04 4.70 -7.73
C VAL A 57 2.57 4.41 -8.01
N GLU A 58 2.24 4.27 -9.30
CA GLU A 58 0.99 3.67 -9.74
C GLU A 58 1.16 2.15 -9.84
N VAL A 59 0.15 1.38 -9.46
CA VAL A 59 0.19 -0.10 -9.41
C VAL A 59 -0.82 -0.76 -10.35
N ASN A 60 -1.77 0.03 -10.87
CA ASN A 60 -2.78 -0.36 -11.86
C ASN A 60 -2.91 0.68 -12.98
N GLY A 61 -3.52 0.30 -14.10
CA GLY A 61 -3.79 1.20 -15.23
C GLY A 61 -2.61 1.37 -16.20
N LEU A 62 -2.64 2.43 -17.02
CA LEU A 62 -1.68 2.65 -18.10
C LEU A 62 -0.26 2.95 -17.60
N ASN A 63 -0.14 3.64 -16.46
CA ASN A 63 1.13 4.10 -15.89
C ASN A 63 1.65 3.18 -14.77
N GLU A 64 1.11 1.97 -14.63
CA GLU A 64 1.54 1.03 -13.60
C GLU A 64 3.05 0.74 -13.71
N ASP A 65 3.74 0.73 -12.56
CA ASP A 65 5.18 0.44 -12.55
C ASP A 65 5.43 -1.01 -13.02
N PRO A 66 6.45 -1.26 -13.88
CA PRO A 66 6.72 -2.59 -14.45
C PRO A 66 6.86 -3.71 -13.42
N LEU A 67 7.29 -3.41 -12.20
CA LEU A 67 7.33 -4.37 -11.09
C LEU A 67 5.93 -4.90 -10.78
N PHE A 68 4.91 -4.03 -10.74
CA PHE A 68 3.54 -4.44 -10.47
C PHE A 68 2.88 -5.12 -11.67
N THR A 69 3.21 -4.76 -12.91
CA THR A 69 2.82 -5.57 -14.08
C THR A 69 3.31 -7.01 -13.93
N PHE A 70 4.61 -7.20 -13.68
CA PHE A 70 5.21 -8.53 -13.51
C PHE A 70 4.58 -9.31 -12.35
N LEU A 71 4.33 -8.66 -11.20
CA LEU A 71 3.72 -9.31 -10.03
C LEU A 71 2.25 -9.72 -10.28
N LYS A 72 1.47 -8.87 -10.96
CA LYS A 72 0.06 -9.14 -11.29
C LYS A 72 -0.10 -10.18 -12.41
N GLU A 73 0.87 -10.34 -13.30
CA GLU A 73 0.87 -11.38 -14.33
C GLU A 73 1.36 -12.73 -13.78
N SER A 74 2.32 -12.72 -12.86
CA SER A 74 2.91 -13.95 -12.30
C SER A 74 2.06 -14.67 -11.27
N LEU A 75 1.04 -14.02 -10.69
CA LEU A 75 0.27 -14.54 -9.56
C LEU A 75 -1.24 -14.51 -9.81
N PRO A 76 -1.99 -15.57 -9.42
CA PRO A 76 -3.44 -15.58 -9.51
C PRO A 76 -4.03 -14.50 -8.59
N PHE A 77 -5.05 -13.80 -9.09
CA PHE A 77 -5.71 -12.72 -8.37
C PHE A 77 -6.42 -13.22 -7.10
N VAL A 78 -6.37 -12.43 -6.03
CA VAL A 78 -6.86 -12.84 -4.70
C VAL A 78 -8.38 -12.82 -4.60
N ASN A 79 -9.06 -11.95 -5.36
CA ASN A 79 -10.51 -11.80 -5.29
C ASN A 79 -11.14 -11.63 -6.70
N PRO A 80 -12.05 -12.54 -7.13
CA PRO A 80 -12.79 -12.41 -8.40
C PRO A 80 -13.76 -11.22 -8.40
N VAL A 81 -14.18 -10.73 -7.22
CA VAL A 81 -15.06 -9.58 -7.11
C VAL A 81 -14.26 -8.31 -7.39
N ILE A 82 -14.47 -7.75 -8.58
CA ILE A 82 -14.13 -6.36 -8.89
C ILE A 82 -15.15 -5.50 -8.12
N GLY A 83 -14.67 -4.54 -7.32
CA GLY A 83 -15.50 -3.62 -6.56
C GLY A 83 -16.27 -2.63 -7.46
N ASP A 84 -16.90 -1.62 -6.85
CA ASP A 84 -17.57 -0.56 -7.61
C ASP A 84 -16.55 0.19 -8.50
N ILE A 85 -16.64 -0.08 -9.81
CA ILE A 85 -15.76 0.46 -10.86
C ILE A 85 -15.70 1.99 -10.81
N LYS A 86 -16.77 2.66 -10.35
CA LYS A 86 -16.82 4.13 -10.23
C LYS A 86 -15.89 4.70 -9.15
N LYS A 87 -15.33 3.85 -8.28
CA LYS A 87 -14.41 4.23 -7.19
C LYS A 87 -12.93 4.03 -7.55
N PHE A 88 -12.63 3.58 -8.77
CA PHE A 88 -11.27 3.38 -9.25
C PHE A 88 -10.77 4.60 -10.02
N TYR A 89 -9.55 5.03 -9.69
CA TYR A 89 -8.89 6.21 -10.25
C TYR A 89 -7.87 5.85 -11.35
N TRP A 90 -8.06 4.71 -12.03
CA TRP A 90 -7.13 4.20 -13.05
C TRP A 90 -7.87 3.60 -14.26
N SER A 91 -7.16 3.53 -15.39
CA SER A 91 -7.63 2.93 -16.64
C SER A 91 -6.42 2.44 -17.46
N PRO A 92 -6.51 1.32 -18.21
CA PRO A 92 -7.63 0.37 -18.25
C PRO A 92 -7.73 -0.45 -16.95
N ILE A 93 -8.92 -1.02 -16.69
CA ILE A 93 -9.14 -1.93 -15.56
C ILE A 93 -8.90 -3.36 -16.03
N LYS A 94 -8.04 -4.10 -15.33
CA LYS A 94 -7.68 -5.49 -15.62
C LYS A 94 -8.23 -6.44 -14.56
N VAL A 95 -8.50 -7.69 -14.93
CA VAL A 95 -8.98 -8.73 -13.99
C VAL A 95 -7.97 -9.00 -12.88
N ASN A 96 -6.67 -8.86 -13.15
CA ASN A 96 -5.58 -9.04 -12.18
C ASN A 96 -5.19 -7.76 -11.41
N ASP A 97 -5.89 -6.63 -11.58
CA ASP A 97 -5.59 -5.40 -10.85
C ASP A 97 -5.65 -5.58 -9.33
N ILE A 98 -4.66 -4.97 -8.65
CA ILE A 98 -4.62 -4.87 -7.19
C ILE A 98 -5.92 -4.24 -6.72
N ARG A 99 -6.55 -4.85 -5.72
CA ARG A 99 -7.93 -4.51 -5.35
C ARG A 99 -8.00 -3.36 -4.35
N TRP A 100 -7.03 -3.28 -3.44
CA TRP A 100 -7.04 -2.29 -2.37
C TRP A 100 -5.66 -2.08 -1.75
N ASN A 101 -5.62 -1.07 -0.88
CA ASN A 101 -4.54 -0.78 0.05
C ASN A 101 -4.10 -2.00 0.84
N PHE A 102 -2.78 -2.10 1.06
CA PHE A 102 -2.12 -3.22 1.76
C PHE A 102 -2.27 -4.61 1.13
N GLU A 103 -2.44 -4.72 -0.20
CA GLU A 103 -2.19 -5.99 -0.91
C GLU A 103 -0.70 -6.39 -0.81
N LYS A 104 -0.40 -7.70 -0.89
CA LYS A 104 0.91 -8.25 -0.53
C LYS A 104 1.36 -9.40 -1.44
N PHE A 105 2.58 -9.29 -1.98
CA PHE A 105 3.16 -10.30 -2.88
C PHE A 105 4.38 -10.96 -2.25
N LEU A 106 4.38 -12.27 -2.00
CA LEU A 106 5.59 -12.94 -1.51
C LEU A 106 6.55 -13.22 -2.67
N ILE A 107 7.73 -12.62 -2.65
CA ILE A 107 8.82 -12.88 -3.60
C ILE A 107 9.86 -13.76 -2.89
N THR A 108 10.35 -14.82 -3.53
CA THR A 108 11.44 -15.65 -2.97
C THR A 108 12.81 -15.02 -3.22
N ALA A 109 13.85 -15.52 -2.53
CA ALA A 109 15.21 -15.01 -2.66
C ALA A 109 15.83 -15.12 -4.07
N ASN A 110 15.23 -15.88 -5.00
CA ASN A 110 15.67 -15.94 -6.40
C ASN A 110 14.97 -14.91 -7.32
N GLY A 111 14.14 -14.02 -6.76
CA GLY A 111 13.36 -13.02 -7.50
C GLY A 111 12.01 -13.50 -8.05
N MET A 112 11.70 -14.79 -7.97
CA MET A 112 10.43 -15.34 -8.46
C MET A 112 9.28 -15.08 -7.46
N PRO A 113 8.11 -14.59 -7.93
CA PRO A 113 6.90 -14.50 -7.13
C PRO A 113 6.43 -15.90 -6.68
N PHE A 114 6.29 -16.11 -5.38
CA PHE A 114 5.90 -17.40 -4.81
C PHE A 114 4.39 -17.56 -4.74
N LYS A 115 3.71 -16.54 -4.19
CA LYS A 115 2.29 -16.59 -3.89
C LYS A 115 1.77 -15.18 -3.58
N SER A 116 0.60 -14.83 -4.12
CA SER A 116 -0.18 -13.72 -3.55
C SER A 116 -0.79 -14.21 -2.23
N LEU A 117 -0.43 -13.55 -1.14
CA LEU A 117 -0.66 -13.99 0.23
C LEU A 117 -0.96 -12.77 1.09
N MET A 118 -1.49 -12.99 2.28
CA MET A 118 -1.55 -11.93 3.28
C MET A 118 -0.17 -11.57 3.91
N ILE A 119 0.96 -11.91 3.25
CA ILE A 119 2.38 -11.67 3.61
C ILE A 119 3.28 -11.94 2.37
N VAL A 120 4.35 -11.20 2.00
CA VAL A 120 4.71 -9.77 2.12
C VAL A 120 5.60 -9.34 0.93
N VAL A 121 5.08 -8.39 0.15
CA VAL A 121 5.72 -7.14 -0.37
C VAL A 121 4.59 -6.15 -0.19
N VAL A 122 4.67 -5.21 0.75
CA VAL A 122 3.44 -4.49 1.16
C VAL A 122 3.34 -3.18 0.41
N ILE A 123 2.27 -3.04 -0.36
CA ILE A 123 1.82 -1.74 -0.85
C ILE A 123 1.44 -0.92 0.39
N LEU A 124 2.28 0.07 0.70
CA LEU A 124 2.19 0.90 1.89
C LEU A 124 1.60 2.25 1.53
N THR A 125 0.33 2.19 1.15
CA THR A 125 -0.58 3.32 1.19
C THR A 125 -0.74 3.78 2.64
N ALA A 126 -0.25 4.97 2.97
CA ALA A 126 -0.66 5.63 4.20
C ALA A 126 -2.17 5.87 4.17
N PHE A 127 -2.75 6.08 5.35
CA PHE A 127 -4.12 6.56 5.50
C PHE A 127 -4.06 8.08 5.78
N ALA A 128 -4.08 8.91 4.74
CA ALA A 128 -4.61 10.26 4.90
C ALA A 128 -6.11 10.12 5.21
N GLY A 129 -6.51 10.65 6.37
CA GLY A 129 -7.85 10.38 6.89
C GLY A 129 -8.93 11.16 6.16
N THR A 130 -9.95 10.47 5.69
CA THR A 130 -11.33 10.93 5.89
C THR A 130 -11.91 10.17 7.08
N ALA A 131 -12.52 10.90 8.02
CA ALA A 131 -13.34 10.28 9.04
C ALA A 131 -14.69 9.84 8.44
N ASN A 132 -15.28 8.81 9.06
CA ASN A 132 -16.69 8.42 8.99
C ASN A 132 -17.33 8.07 7.63
N ILE A 133 -17.44 6.76 7.41
CA ILE A 133 -18.74 6.05 7.36
C ILE A 133 -18.44 4.67 7.96
N ASP A 134 -19.01 4.22 9.08
CA ASP A 134 -20.31 4.51 9.70
C ASP A 134 -20.24 4.61 11.25
N GLY A 135 -21.16 5.34 11.88
CA GLY A 135 -21.65 5.04 13.24
C GLY A 135 -20.87 5.54 14.47
N GLU A 136 -21.32 6.69 15.00
CA GLU A 136 -21.29 7.09 16.43
C GLU A 136 -19.98 7.61 17.08
N ASN A 137 -20.13 8.79 17.72
CA ASN A 137 -19.21 9.57 18.57
C ASN A 137 -18.11 10.45 17.93
N ASP A 138 -18.30 11.75 18.10
CA ASP A 138 -17.47 12.86 17.66
C ASP A 138 -16.06 12.94 18.30
N CYS A 139 -15.09 13.36 17.49
CA CYS A 139 -13.94 14.13 17.98
C CYS A 139 -13.49 15.13 16.90
N PRO A 140 -13.63 16.45 17.11
CA PRO A 140 -13.35 17.44 16.07
C PRO A 140 -11.85 17.77 16.01
N VAL A 141 -11.18 17.39 14.92
CA VAL A 141 -9.87 17.93 14.55
C VAL A 141 -10.03 19.10 13.60
N HIS A 142 -10.05 20.30 14.18
CA HIS A 142 -9.97 21.55 13.44
C HIS A 142 -8.62 21.69 12.72
N SER A 143 -8.70 22.17 11.48
CA SER A 143 -7.88 23.25 10.91
C SER A 143 -6.39 23.34 11.33
N PHE A 144 -5.48 22.98 10.42
CA PHE A 144 -4.14 23.57 10.39
C PHE A 144 -3.77 24.02 8.97
N LEU A 145 -3.75 25.35 8.82
CA LEU A 145 -2.80 26.09 7.99
C LEU A 145 -1.46 26.15 8.73
#